data_AF-A0A4D6HB44-F1
#
_entry.id   AF-A0A4D6HB44-F1
#
_cell.length_a   1.000
_cell.length_b   1.000
_cell.length_c   1.000
_cell.angle_alpha   90.00
_cell.angle_beta   90.00
_cell.angle_gamma   90.00
#
_symmetry.space_group_name_H-M   'P 1'
#
loop_
_entity.id
_entity.type
_entity.pdbx_description
1 polymer ?
#
loop_
_entity_poly.entity_id
_entity_poly.type
_entity_poly.pdbx_seq_one_letter_code
_entity_poly.pdbx_strand_id
1 'polypeptide(L)'
;MTGGSPTSLSAREHARTLLREAIVPGVVLYLLGSSLRFAIITVVALVVLNLSMDAATAVVGDYADNVVLGSLTLAFTGYLAVAGFPPALVVGVPVGGWLCFDGVQHLRHGETRDDLSVLYSHDGGPLTGILRALGARVLEPFRL
;
A
#
# COMPACT_ATOMS: atom_id res chain seq x y z
N MET A 1 3.01 26.54 28.55
CA MET A 1 3.78 25.45 27.91
C MET A 1 2.94 24.19 28.03
N THR A 2 2.13 23.89 27.01
CA THR A 2 1.26 22.70 27.00
C THR A 2 2.08 21.49 26.57
N GLY A 3 2.59 20.75 27.54
CA GLY A 3 3.28 19.48 27.31
C GLY A 3 2.32 18.46 26.69
N GLY A 4 2.43 18.26 25.38
CA GLY A 4 1.86 17.07 24.74
C GLY A 4 2.73 15.87 25.11
N SER A 5 2.12 14.80 25.63
CA SER A 5 2.83 13.53 25.81
C SER A 5 3.44 13.09 24.48
N PRO A 6 4.58 12.39 24.46
CA PRO A 6 5.24 11.92 23.23
C PRO A 6 4.28 11.15 22.30
N THR A 7 3.29 10.45 22.87
CA THR A 7 2.21 9.76 22.15
C THR A 7 1.28 10.70 21.38
N SER A 8 0.95 11.88 21.93
CA SER A 8 0.08 12.87 21.29
C SER A 8 0.76 13.62 20.14
N LEU A 9 2.09 13.76 20.19
CA LEU A 9 2.91 14.33 19.13
C LEU A 9 3.01 13.35 17.95
N SER A 10 3.36 12.10 18.23
CA SER A 10 3.40 11.02 17.24
C SER A 10 2.05 10.81 16.53
N ALA A 11 0.94 10.81 17.27
CA ALA A 11 -0.39 10.68 16.67
C ALA A 11 -0.75 11.85 15.72
N ARG A 12 -0.33 13.07 16.04
CA ARG A 12 -0.56 14.25 15.18
C ARG A 12 0.32 14.22 13.93
N GLU A 13 1.56 13.77 14.07
CA GLU A 13 2.46 13.59 12.92
C GLU A 13 1.92 12.53 11.97
N HIS A 14 1.49 11.38 12.50
CA HIS A 14 0.84 10.32 11.72
C HIS A 14 -0.41 10.84 10.98
N ALA A 15 -1.30 11.52 11.69
CA ALA A 15 -2.50 12.10 11.10
C ALA A 15 -2.19 13.13 9.98
N ARG A 16 -1.11 13.93 10.14
CA ARG A 16 -0.68 14.88 9.11
C ARG A 16 -0.12 14.17 7.87
N THR A 17 0.65 13.11 8.07
CA THR A 17 1.18 12.31 6.96
C THR A 17 0.04 11.65 6.18
N LEU A 18 -0.87 10.97 6.88
CA LEU A 18 -2.06 10.36 6.28
C LEU A 18 -2.87 11.37 5.46
N LEU A 19 -3.11 12.55 6.03
CA LEU A 19 -3.88 13.60 5.37
C LEU A 19 -3.13 14.15 4.15
N ARG A 20 -1.81 14.37 4.26
CA ARG A 20 -0.98 14.87 3.15
C ARG A 20 -0.97 13.91 1.98
N GLU A 21 -0.80 12.62 2.26
CA GLU A 21 -0.81 11.57 1.23
C GLU A 21 -2.17 11.45 0.56
N ALA A 22 -3.27 11.56 1.33
CA ALA A 22 -4.62 11.51 0.77
C ALA A 22 -5.02 12.78 -0.01
N ILE A 23 -4.52 13.96 0.39
CA ILE A 23 -4.83 15.23 -0.28
C ILE A 23 -4.26 15.28 -1.69
N VAL A 24 -3.04 14.76 -1.91
CA VAL A 24 -2.35 14.87 -3.20
C VAL A 24 -3.19 14.28 -4.35
N PRO A 25 -3.69 13.04 -4.29
CA PRO A 25 -4.59 12.49 -5.31
C PRO A 25 -5.87 13.30 -5.51
N GLY A 26 -6.48 13.81 -4.43
CA GLY A 26 -7.68 14.64 -4.52
C GLY A 26 -7.43 15.95 -5.27
N VAL A 27 -6.31 16.63 -4.98
CA VAL A 27 -5.88 17.84 -5.70
C VAL A 27 -5.60 17.53 -7.16
N VAL A 28 -4.89 16.44 -7.46
CA VAL A 28 -4.63 16.00 -8.84
C VAL A 28 -5.94 15.78 -9.60
N LEU A 29 -6.90 15.05 -9.02
CA LEU A 29 -8.20 14.83 -9.66
C LEU A 29 -8.95 16.13 -9.93
N TYR A 30 -8.91 17.08 -8.99
CA TYR A 30 -9.51 18.40 -9.19
C TYR A 30 -8.84 19.17 -10.33
N LEU A 31 -7.50 19.16 -10.39
CA LEU A 31 -6.73 19.81 -11.45
C LEU A 31 -6.96 19.16 -12.82
N LEU A 32 -7.27 17.87 -12.87
CA LEU A 32 -7.66 17.14 -14.09
C LEU A 32 -9.11 17.43 -14.53
N GLY A 33 -9.81 18.34 -13.86
CA GLY A 33 -11.16 18.78 -14.23
C GLY A 33 -12.30 18.01 -13.54
N SER A 34 -11.99 17.20 -12.53
CA SER A 34 -13.03 16.57 -11.71
C SER A 34 -13.71 17.57 -10.78
N SER A 35 -14.94 17.28 -10.37
CA SER A 35 -15.69 18.14 -9.45
C SER A 35 -15.02 18.20 -8.06
N LEU A 36 -15.14 19.34 -7.39
CA LEU A 36 -14.66 19.51 -6.01
C LEU A 36 -15.22 18.44 -5.05
N ARG A 37 -16.49 18.07 -5.23
CA ARG A 37 -17.13 17.00 -4.44
C ARG A 37 -16.41 15.68 -4.62
N PHE A 38 -16.09 15.31 -5.85
CA PHE A 38 -15.39 14.08 -6.16
C PHE A 38 -13.97 14.06 -5.57
N ALA A 39 -13.24 15.18 -5.69
CA ALA A 39 -11.93 15.33 -5.06
C ALA A 39 -11.99 15.14 -3.54
N ILE A 40 -12.95 15.78 -2.84
CA ILE A 40 -13.13 15.63 -1.39
C ILE A 40 -13.47 14.18 -1.03
N ILE A 41 -14.39 13.55 -1.76
CA ILE A 41 -14.76 12.15 -1.54
C ILE A 41 -13.53 11.25 -1.68
N THR A 42 -12.69 11.47 -2.68
CA THR A 42 -11.44 10.70 -2.84
C THR A 42 -10.50 10.88 -1.65
N VAL A 43 -10.30 12.11 -1.16
CA VAL A 43 -9.46 12.35 0.03
C VAL A 43 -10.00 11.58 1.23
N VAL A 44 -11.31 11.69 1.50
CA VAL A 44 -11.94 10.98 2.63
C VAL A 44 -11.81 9.47 2.48
N ALA A 45 -12.06 8.93 1.28
CA ALA A 45 -11.95 7.50 1.01
C ALA A 45 -10.52 6.99 1.24
N LEU A 46 -9.50 7.74 0.81
CA LEU A 46 -8.09 7.37 1.02
C LEU A 46 -7.69 7.42 2.50
N VAL A 47 -8.15 8.43 3.25
CA VAL A 47 -7.92 8.48 4.71
C VAL A 47 -8.53 7.26 5.39
N VAL A 48 -9.80 6.94 5.09
CA VAL A 48 -10.49 5.78 5.66
C VAL A 48 -9.79 4.48 5.27
N LEU A 49 -9.33 4.36 4.03
CA LEU A 49 -8.60 3.21 3.55
C LEU A 49 -7.30 3.00 4.31
N ASN A 50 -6.48 4.05 4.45
CA ASN A 50 -5.22 3.96 5.19
C ASN A 50 -5.45 3.60 6.66
N LEU A 51 -6.45 4.20 7.31
CA LEU A 51 -6.80 3.83 8.69
C LEU A 51 -7.25 2.36 8.80
N SER A 52 -7.94 1.84 7.77
CA SER A 52 -8.36 0.44 7.73
C SER A 52 -7.17 -0.49 7.52
N MET A 53 -6.18 -0.10 6.72
CA MET A 53 -4.92 -0.83 6.55
C MET A 53 -4.12 -0.82 7.86
N ASP A 54 -3.95 0.33 8.51
CA ASP A 54 -3.29 0.44 9.81
C ASP A 54 -3.95 -0.47 10.85
N ALA A 55 -5.29 -0.48 10.88
CA ALA A 55 -6.05 -1.35 11.77
C ALA A 55 -5.87 -2.84 11.41
N ALA A 56 -5.87 -3.19 10.12
CA ALA A 56 -5.62 -4.56 9.68
C ALA A 56 -4.22 -5.02 10.10
N THR A 57 -3.21 -4.18 9.90
CA THR A 57 -1.83 -4.45 10.32
C THR A 57 -1.74 -4.67 11.83
N ALA A 58 -2.39 -3.81 12.62
CA ALA A 58 -2.37 -3.91 14.07
C ALA A 58 -3.11 -5.13 14.64
N VAL A 59 -4.14 -5.63 13.94
CA VAL A 59 -5.00 -6.73 14.43
C VAL A 59 -4.59 -8.09 13.88
N VAL A 60 -4.21 -8.15 12.60
CA VAL A 60 -3.97 -9.41 11.88
C VAL A 60 -2.47 -9.69 11.71
N GLY A 61 -1.65 -8.66 11.64
CA GLY A 61 -0.20 -8.77 11.50
C GLY A 61 0.36 -7.89 10.39
N ASP A 62 1.68 -7.80 10.35
CA ASP A 62 2.45 -6.75 9.66
C ASP A 62 2.23 -6.67 8.14
N TYR A 63 1.65 -7.72 7.54
CA TYR A 63 1.41 -7.87 6.10
C TYR A 63 -0.09 -7.90 5.71
N ALA A 64 -0.98 -7.61 6.64
CA ALA A 64 -2.43 -7.62 6.39
C ALA A 64 -2.89 -6.51 5.44
N ASP A 65 -2.21 -5.36 5.47
CA ASP A 65 -2.37 -4.28 4.50
C ASP A 65 -2.13 -4.72 3.04
N ASN A 66 -1.16 -5.60 2.78
CA ASN A 66 -0.91 -6.15 1.45
C ASN A 66 -2.08 -7.02 0.97
N VAL A 67 -2.69 -7.81 1.86
CA VAL A 67 -3.89 -8.59 1.53
C VAL A 67 -5.08 -7.67 1.23
N VAL A 68 -5.28 -6.62 2.03
CA VAL A 68 -6.35 -5.63 1.82
C VAL A 68 -6.15 -4.91 0.48
N LEU A 69 -4.95 -4.39 0.21
CA LEU A 69 -4.63 -3.67 -1.02
C LEU A 69 -4.73 -4.59 -2.24
N GLY A 70 -4.23 -5.82 -2.14
CA GLY A 70 -4.33 -6.82 -3.20
C GLY A 70 -5.78 -7.16 -3.53
N SER A 71 -6.61 -7.37 -2.51
CA SER A 71 -8.03 -7.69 -2.67
C SER A 71 -8.80 -6.54 -3.31
N LEU A 72 -8.56 -5.30 -2.87
CA LEU A 72 -9.18 -4.11 -3.46
C LEU A 72 -8.73 -3.89 -4.91
N THR A 73 -7.46 -4.14 -5.20
CA THR A 73 -6.91 -4.06 -6.56
C THR A 73 -7.60 -5.07 -7.48
N LEU A 74 -7.75 -6.32 -7.03
CA LEU A 74 -8.46 -7.35 -7.79
C LEU A 74 -9.94 -7.01 -8.00
N ALA A 75 -10.63 -6.53 -6.95
CA ALA A 75 -12.03 -6.13 -7.05
C ALA A 75 -12.24 -4.97 -8.04
N PHE A 76 -11.40 -3.93 -7.95
CA PHE A 76 -11.46 -2.79 -8.87
C PHE A 76 -11.11 -3.20 -10.30
N THR A 77 -10.12 -4.08 -10.48
CA THR A 77 -9.76 -4.63 -11.79
C THR A 77 -10.91 -5.42 -12.40
N GLY A 78 -11.58 -6.26 -11.60
CA GLY A 78 -12.77 -7.01 -12.01
C GLY A 78 -13.91 -6.06 -12.43
N TYR A 79 -14.14 -5.00 -11.65
CA TYR A 79 -15.09 -3.96 -12.00
C TYR A 79 -14.77 -3.31 -13.35
N LEU A 80 -13.52 -2.89 -13.59
CA LEU A 80 -13.11 -2.27 -14.86
C LEU A 80 -13.30 -3.23 -16.04
N ALA A 81 -12.96 -4.51 -15.87
CA ALA A 81 -13.15 -5.51 -16.91
C ALA A 81 -14.63 -5.66 -17.28
N VAL A 82 -15.52 -5.75 -16.29
CA VAL A 82 -16.98 -5.83 -16.50
C VAL A 82 -17.54 -4.53 -17.08
N ALA A 83 -16.98 -3.38 -16.71
CA ALA A 83 -17.34 -2.06 -17.23
C ALA A 83 -16.84 -1.80 -18.67
N GLY A 84 -16.29 -2.81 -19.36
CA GLY A 84 -15.89 -2.71 -20.76
C GLY A 84 -14.43 -2.29 -20.98
N PHE A 85 -13.59 -2.36 -19.95
CA PHE A 85 -12.15 -2.10 -20.05
C PHE A 85 -11.31 -3.35 -19.71
N PRO A 86 -11.40 -4.44 -20.51
CA PRO A 86 -10.66 -5.67 -20.25
C PRO A 86 -9.12 -5.54 -20.22
N PRO A 87 -8.46 -4.57 -20.89
CA PRO A 87 -7.01 -4.41 -20.73
C PRO A 87 -6.54 -4.19 -19.29
N ALA A 88 -7.40 -3.71 -18.38
CA ALA A 88 -7.05 -3.58 -16.96
C ALA A 88 -6.61 -4.91 -16.32
N LEU A 89 -7.11 -6.05 -16.81
CA LEU A 89 -6.76 -7.38 -16.29
C LEU A 89 -5.27 -7.69 -16.39
N VAL A 90 -4.59 -7.17 -17.43
CA VAL A 90 -3.16 -7.45 -17.71
C VAL A 90 -2.26 -6.95 -16.60
N VAL A 91 -2.63 -5.84 -15.95
CA VAL A 91 -1.83 -5.24 -14.87
C VAL A 91 -2.48 -5.54 -13.51
N GLY A 92 -3.79 -5.41 -13.43
CA GLY A 92 -4.51 -5.50 -12.17
C GLY A 92 -4.51 -6.90 -11.55
N VAL A 93 -4.60 -7.97 -12.37
CA VAL A 93 -4.54 -9.34 -11.85
C VAL A 93 -3.15 -9.69 -11.33
N PRO A 94 -2.05 -9.43 -12.07
CA PRO A 94 -0.71 -9.67 -11.52
C PRO A 94 -0.41 -8.85 -10.28
N VAL A 95 -0.71 -7.54 -10.27
CA VAL A 95 -0.42 -6.67 -9.11
C VAL A 95 -1.26 -7.08 -7.90
N GLY A 96 -2.57 -7.21 -8.07
CA GLY A 96 -3.46 -7.58 -6.97
C GLY A 96 -3.20 -9.00 -6.46
N GLY A 97 -2.96 -9.95 -7.36
CA GLY A 97 -2.61 -11.33 -7.02
C GLY A 97 -1.27 -11.42 -6.30
N TRP A 98 -0.26 -10.66 -6.75
CA TRP A 98 1.03 -10.58 -6.09
C TRP A 98 0.91 -10.08 -4.64
N LEU A 99 0.21 -8.96 -4.43
CA LEU A 99 0.01 -8.39 -3.09
C LEU A 99 -0.74 -9.34 -2.15
N CYS A 100 -1.77 -10.03 -2.65
CA CYS A 100 -2.47 -11.06 -1.86
C CYS A 100 -1.55 -12.23 -1.53
N PHE A 101 -0.80 -12.73 -2.51
CA PHE A 101 0.12 -13.85 -2.31
C PHE A 101 1.21 -13.49 -1.29
N ASP A 102 1.86 -12.36 -1.48
CA ASP A 102 2.86 -11.79 -0.57
C ASP A 102 2.30 -11.66 0.85
N GLY A 103 1.17 -10.98 1.00
CA GLY A 103 0.57 -10.78 2.32
C GLY A 103 0.19 -12.09 3.02
N VAL A 104 -0.42 -13.03 2.29
CA VAL A 104 -0.82 -14.33 2.85
C VAL A 104 0.40 -15.16 3.27
N GLN A 105 1.49 -15.19 2.48
CA GLN A 105 2.66 -15.97 2.86
C GLN A 105 3.32 -15.44 4.12
N HIS A 106 3.49 -14.13 4.24
CA HIS A 106 4.10 -13.54 5.42
C HIS A 106 3.23 -13.70 6.68
N LEU A 107 1.91 -13.51 6.54
CA LEU A 107 0.97 -13.77 7.65
C LEU A 107 0.96 -15.24 8.08
N ARG A 108 1.09 -16.18 7.13
CA ARG A 108 1.15 -17.61 7.42
C ARG A 108 2.40 -18.00 8.20
N HIS A 109 3.52 -17.35 7.93
CA HIS A 109 4.80 -17.63 8.58
C HIS A 109 5.06 -16.72 9.79
N GLY A 110 4.17 -15.77 10.08
CA GLY A 110 4.27 -14.87 11.23
C GLY A 110 5.41 -13.88 11.13
N GLU A 111 5.87 -13.58 9.91
CA GLU A 111 7.01 -12.69 9.67
C GLU A 111 6.61 -11.23 9.73
N THR A 112 7.50 -10.42 10.29
CA THR A 112 7.37 -8.97 10.33
C THR A 112 8.29 -8.34 9.29
N ARG A 113 8.01 -7.09 8.92
CA ARG A 113 8.86 -6.36 7.96
C ARG A 113 10.27 -6.12 8.47
N ASP A 114 10.43 -6.09 9.79
CA ASP A 114 11.72 -5.96 10.45
C ASP A 114 12.58 -7.24 10.30
N ASP A 115 11.95 -8.43 10.29
CA ASP A 115 12.65 -9.71 10.07
C ASP A 115 13.26 -9.82 8.67
N LEU A 116 12.61 -9.19 7.69
CA LEU A 116 13.00 -9.23 6.27
C LEU A 116 13.85 -8.03 5.85
N SER A 117 14.12 -7.12 6.78
CA SER A 117 14.95 -5.93 6.55
C SER A 117 16.44 -6.22 6.37
N VAL A 118 16.85 -7.50 6.24
CA VAL A 118 18.25 -7.90 6.01
C VAL A 118 18.81 -7.09 4.84
N LEU A 119 19.75 -6.20 5.17
CA LEU A 119 20.37 -5.26 4.26
C LEU A 119 20.89 -6.02 3.04
N TYR A 120 20.24 -5.81 1.89
CA TYR A 120 20.68 -6.41 0.65
C TYR A 120 22.08 -5.86 0.33
N SER A 121 23.13 -6.67 0.49
CA SER A 121 24.49 -6.28 0.13
C SER A 121 24.50 -5.91 -1.35
N HIS A 122 24.75 -4.64 -1.65
CA HIS A 122 24.90 -4.13 -3.01
C HIS A 122 26.24 -4.59 -3.60
N ASP A 123 26.38 -5.89 -3.85
CA ASP A 123 27.46 -6.39 -4.70
C ASP A 123 27.02 -6.19 -6.16
N GLY A 124 27.24 -4.96 -6.68
CA GLY A 124 26.93 -4.55 -8.05
C GLY A 124 26.78 -3.04 -8.24
N GLY A 125 26.83 -2.57 -9.49
CA GLY A 125 26.55 -1.16 -9.83
C GLY A 125 25.09 -0.75 -9.54
N PRO A 126 24.76 0.56 -9.52
CA PRO A 126 23.47 1.06 -9.04
C PRO A 126 22.25 0.44 -9.74
N LEU A 127 22.33 0.28 -11.07
CA LEU A 127 21.26 -0.30 -11.89
C LEU A 127 21.07 -1.81 -11.63
N THR A 128 22.17 -2.56 -11.54
CA THR A 128 22.11 -4.00 -11.28
C THR A 128 21.71 -4.29 -9.84
N GLY A 129 22.14 -3.45 -8.89
CA GLY A 129 21.73 -3.50 -7.49
C GLY A 129 20.22 -3.27 -7.31
N ILE A 130 19.65 -2.26 -7.98
CA ILE A 130 18.21 -1.96 -7.92
C ILE A 130 17.38 -3.10 -8.52
N LEU A 131 17.71 -3.57 -9.73
CA LEU A 131 16.96 -4.67 -10.37
C LEU A 131 17.03 -5.96 -9.55
N ARG A 132 18.18 -6.24 -8.96
CA ARG A 132 18.38 -7.41 -8.12
C ARG A 132 17.62 -7.30 -6.79
N ALA A 133 17.61 -6.12 -6.18
CA ALA A 133 16.80 -5.86 -4.98
C ALA A 133 15.30 -5.98 -5.27
N LEU A 134 14.85 -5.42 -6.41
CA LEU A 134 13.47 -5.53 -6.86
C LEU A 134 13.09 -6.99 -7.11
N GLY A 135 13.95 -7.73 -7.81
CA GLY A 135 13.76 -9.16 -8.09
C GLY A 135 13.78 -10.02 -6.83
N ALA A 136 14.64 -9.71 -5.87
CA ALA A 136 14.67 -10.41 -4.60
C ALA A 136 13.38 -10.21 -3.80
N ARG A 137 12.88 -8.98 -3.75
CA ARG A 137 11.61 -8.64 -3.09
C ARG A 137 10.39 -9.24 -3.81
N VAL A 138 10.45 -9.33 -5.14
CA VAL A 138 9.47 -10.07 -5.96
C VAL A 138 9.60 -11.59 -5.79
N LEU A 139 10.66 -12.11 -5.18
CA LEU A 139 10.81 -13.55 -4.95
C LEU A 139 10.71 -13.95 -3.47
N GLU A 140 10.66 -12.95 -2.58
CA GLU A 140 10.65 -13.12 -1.14
C GLU A 140 9.51 -14.03 -0.64
N PRO A 141 8.26 -13.89 -1.12
CA PRO A 141 7.17 -14.76 -0.67
C PRO A 141 7.32 -16.23 -1.06
N PHE A 142 8.18 -16.56 -2.03
CA PHE A 142 8.44 -17.95 -2.44
C PHE A 142 9.54 -18.63 -1.62
N ARG A 143 10.27 -17.87 -0.79
CA ARG A 143 11.36 -18.38 0.04
C ARG A 143 10.90 -18.82 1.42
N LEU A 144 9.63 -18.59 1.74
CA LEU A 144 8.93 -18.90 2.98
C LEU A 144 8.20 -20.24 2.86
#